data_AF-A0A353PLC7-F1
#
_entry.id   AF-A0A353PLC7-F1
#
_cell.length_a   1.000
_cell.length_b   1.000
_cell.length_c   1.000
_cell.angle_alpha   90.00
_cell.angle_beta   90.00
_cell.angle_gamma   90.00
#
_symmetry.space_group_name_H-M   'P 1'
#
loop_
_entity.id
_entity.type
_entity.pdbx_description
1 polymer ?
#
loop_
_entity_poly.entity_id
_entity_poly.type
_entity_poly.pdbx_seq_one_letter_code
_entity_poly.pdbx_strand_id
1 'polypeptide(L)'
;MFFEIAGGALGLGLILYVVISTIHKKKSEELKSEVIEKLKTYGKITEEQKKLYFETEKEKYQLLFFYAPSSSELTINSKKMWEIRDASGSRLFDQTSFLSSTYEKLVIVYPLTTKIKRYINENEMVFVKPKDHFYEMRVIRHFELEELFKENAL
;
A
#
# COMPACT_ATOMS: atom_id res chain seq x y z
N MET A 1 30.46 -3.42 36.70
CA MET A 1 29.10 -3.15 37.24
C MET A 1 28.26 -2.23 36.34
N PHE A 2 28.48 -0.90 36.27
CA PHE A 2 27.64 -0.01 35.42
C PHE A 2 27.67 -0.37 33.92
N PHE A 3 28.85 -0.70 33.38
CA PHE A 3 29.00 -1.11 31.98
C PHE A 3 28.33 -2.45 31.64
N GLU A 4 28.26 -3.38 32.60
CA GLU A 4 27.61 -4.69 32.41
C GLU A 4 26.08 -4.56 32.44
N ILE A 5 25.56 -3.72 33.33
CA ILE A 5 24.12 -3.39 33.40
C ILE A 5 23.68 -2.64 32.14
N ALA A 6 24.48 -1.67 31.68
CA ALA A 6 24.22 -0.93 30.44
C ALA A 6 24.25 -1.85 29.20
N GLY A 7 25.22 -2.77 29.13
CA GLY A 7 25.30 -3.77 28.06
C GLY A 7 24.10 -4.72 28.04
N GLY A 8 23.66 -5.20 29.21
CA GLY A 8 22.47 -6.03 29.34
C GLY A 8 21.18 -5.33 28.91
N ALA A 9 21.01 -4.06 29.29
CA ALA A 9 19.85 -3.25 28.90
C ALA A 9 19.80 -2.98 27.39
N LEU A 10 20.94 -2.68 26.76
CA LEU A 10 21.04 -2.50 25.31
C LEU A 10 20.73 -3.79 24.54
N GLY A 11 21.25 -4.93 25.01
CA GLY A 11 20.97 -6.23 24.42
C GLY A 11 19.47 -6.59 24.45
N LEU A 12 18.81 -6.38 25.59
CA LEU A 12 17.36 -6.58 25.72
C LEU A 12 16.56 -5.65 24.81
N GLY A 13 16.94 -4.37 24.72
CA GLY A 13 16.29 -3.41 23.83
C GLY A 13 16.39 -3.82 22.35
N LEU A 14 17.55 -4.32 21.92
CA LEU A 14 17.76 -4.79 20.56
C LEU A 14 16.94 -6.05 20.24
N ILE A 15 16.88 -7.01 21.17
CA ILE A 15 16.03 -8.20 21.03
C ILE A 15 14.56 -7.79 20.91
N LEU A 16 14.09 -6.90 21.79
CA LEU A 16 12.70 -6.41 21.75
C LEU A 16 12.37 -5.73 20.42
N TYR A 17 13.28 -4.88 19.92
CA TYR A 17 13.13 -4.24 18.62
C TYR A 17 13.01 -5.25 17.47
N VAL A 18 13.89 -6.27 17.44
CA VAL A 18 13.85 -7.32 16.42
C VAL A 18 12.53 -8.07 16.47
N VAL A 19 12.07 -8.48 17.65
CA VAL A 19 10.79 -9.19 17.84
C VAL A 19 9.61 -8.36 17.33
N ILE A 20 9.51 -7.09 17.72
CA ILE A 20 8.44 -6.18 17.29
C ILE A 20 8.46 -6.01 15.75
N SER A 21 9.64 -5.84 15.17
CA SER A 21 9.84 -5.70 13.73
C SER A 21 9.39 -6.95 12.96
N THR A 22 9.75 -8.14 13.44
CA THR A 22 9.33 -9.41 12.83
C THR A 22 7.82 -9.60 12.90
N ILE A 23 7.18 -9.29 14.04
CA ILE A 23 5.72 -9.37 14.19
C ILE A 23 5.02 -8.42 13.22
N HIS A 24 5.48 -7.18 13.11
CA HIS A 24 4.92 -6.20 12.17
C HIS A 24 5.02 -6.67 10.72
N LYS A 25 6.20 -7.19 10.32
CA LYS A 25 6.39 -7.73 8.98
C LYS A 25 5.45 -8.89 8.71
N LYS A 26 5.33 -9.84 9.64
CA LYS A 26 4.44 -10.99 9.51
C LYS A 26 2.98 -10.57 9.32
N LYS A 27 2.49 -9.65 10.16
CA LYS A 27 1.12 -9.13 10.05
C LYS A 27 0.86 -8.43 8.71
N SER A 28 1.85 -7.70 8.20
CA SER A 28 1.76 -7.05 6.89
C SER A 28 1.66 -8.06 5.74
N GLU A 29 2.45 -9.14 5.80
CA GLU A 29 2.37 -10.23 4.81
C GLU A 29 1.04 -11.00 4.92
N GLU A 30 0.57 -11.30 6.13
CA GLU A 30 -0.74 -11.92 6.36
C GLU A 30 -1.88 -11.10 5.75
N LEU A 31 -1.86 -9.77 5.94
CA LEU A 31 -2.85 -8.88 5.34
C LEU A 31 -2.77 -8.87 3.81
N LYS A 32 -1.57 -8.85 3.25
CA LYS A 32 -1.38 -8.94 1.79
C LYS A 32 -1.95 -10.25 1.25
N SER A 33 -1.69 -11.37 1.93
CA SER A 33 -2.28 -12.67 1.59
C SER A 33 -3.80 -12.65 1.68
N GLU A 34 -4.39 -12.06 2.72
CA GLU A 34 -5.85 -11.91 2.84
C GLU A 34 -6.43 -11.15 1.64
N VAL A 35 -5.80 -10.03 1.25
CA VAL A 35 -6.22 -9.24 0.08
C VAL A 35 -6.11 -10.05 -1.21
N ILE A 36 -5.04 -10.82 -1.39
CA ILE A 36 -4.87 -11.70 -2.56
C ILE A 36 -5.98 -12.76 -2.61
N GLU A 37 -6.30 -13.39 -1.48
CA GLU A 37 -7.39 -14.37 -1.42
C GLU A 37 -8.75 -13.73 -1.72
N LYS A 38 -9.00 -12.50 -1.23
CA LYS A 38 -10.21 -11.74 -1.59
C LYS A 38 -10.27 -11.41 -3.08
N LEU A 39 -9.17 -11.00 -3.69
CA LEU A 39 -9.13 -10.75 -5.15
C LEU A 39 -9.44 -12.02 -5.95
N LYS A 40 -8.92 -13.17 -5.52
CA LYS A 40 -9.17 -14.46 -6.18
C LYS A 40 -10.63 -14.89 -6.17
N THR A 41 -11.46 -14.37 -5.26
CA THR A 41 -12.91 -14.66 -5.30
C THR A 41 -13.64 -13.94 -6.43
N TYR A 42 -13.04 -12.88 -7.01
CA TYR A 42 -13.65 -12.05 -8.06
C TYR A 42 -12.93 -12.14 -9.40
N GLY A 43 -11.82 -12.88 -9.48
CA GLY A 43 -11.04 -12.99 -10.71
C GLY A 43 -9.78 -13.82 -10.52
N LYS A 44 -8.88 -13.74 -11.50
CA LYS A 44 -7.64 -14.51 -11.52
C LYS A 44 -6.45 -13.61 -11.29
N ILE A 45 -5.55 -14.01 -10.38
CA ILE A 45 -4.25 -13.35 -10.22
C ILE A 45 -3.19 -14.16 -10.96
N THR A 46 -2.41 -13.49 -11.80
CA THR A 46 -1.23 -14.07 -12.46
C THR A 46 0.02 -13.23 -12.16
N GLU A 47 1.19 -13.87 -12.22
CA GLU A 47 2.46 -13.19 -12.13
C GLU A 47 3.24 -13.41 -13.44
N GLU A 48 3.62 -12.32 -14.11
CA GLU A 48 4.41 -12.36 -15.34
C GLU A 48 5.55 -11.35 -15.20
N GLN A 49 6.81 -11.79 -15.39
CA GLN A 49 7.99 -10.92 -15.30
C GLN A 49 8.09 -10.10 -14.00
N LYS A 50 7.78 -10.72 -12.85
CA LYS A 50 7.74 -10.09 -11.51
C LYS A 50 6.68 -8.99 -11.36
N LYS A 51 5.72 -8.91 -12.29
CA LYS A 51 4.55 -8.03 -12.21
C LYS A 51 3.32 -8.89 -11.93
N LEU A 52 2.49 -8.41 -11.01
CA LEU A 52 1.22 -9.05 -10.70
C LEU A 52 0.11 -8.45 -11.57
N TYR A 53 -0.76 -9.31 -12.05
CA TYR A 53 -1.93 -8.94 -12.82
C TYR A 53 -3.18 -9.54 -12.17
N PHE A 54 -4.27 -8.81 -12.25
CA PHE A 54 -5.60 -9.22 -11.82
C PHE A 54 -6.54 -9.14 -13.01
N GLU A 55 -7.09 -10.28 -13.39
CA GLU A 55 -7.98 -10.41 -14.54
C GLU A 55 -9.38 -10.73 -14.04
N THR A 56 -10.30 -9.82 -14.35
CA THR A 56 -11.75 -10.02 -14.19
C THR A 56 -12.33 -10.49 -15.52
N GLU A 57 -13.64 -10.74 -15.58
CA GLU A 57 -14.32 -11.02 -16.86
C GLU A 57 -14.27 -9.84 -17.84
N LYS A 58 -14.09 -8.61 -17.34
CA LYS A 58 -14.17 -7.38 -18.15
C LYS A 58 -12.79 -6.86 -18.56
N GLU A 59 -11.85 -6.88 -17.63
CA GLU A 59 -10.59 -6.15 -17.78
C GLU A 59 -9.43 -6.80 -17.01
N LYS A 60 -8.21 -6.57 -17.53
CA LYS A 60 -6.94 -6.98 -16.94
C LYS A 60 -6.23 -5.77 -16.34
N TYR A 61 -6.04 -5.82 -15.03
CA TYR A 61 -5.34 -4.80 -14.24
C TYR A 61 -3.92 -5.25 -13.91
N GLN A 62 -2.97 -4.32 -13.92
CA GLN A 62 -1.70 -4.53 -13.23
C GLN A 62 -1.84 -4.15 -11.76
N LEU A 63 -1.52 -5.08 -10.86
CA LEU A 63 -1.58 -4.88 -9.42
C LEU A 63 -0.29 -4.27 -8.88
N LEU A 64 -0.44 -3.32 -7.97
CA LEU A 64 0.60 -2.87 -7.06
C LEU A 64 0.12 -2.95 -5.62
N PHE A 65 0.81 -3.75 -4.82
CA PHE A 65 0.67 -3.72 -3.37
C PHE A 65 1.61 -2.65 -2.81
N PHE A 66 1.07 -1.48 -2.46
CA PHE A 66 1.83 -0.36 -1.93
C PHE A 66 1.77 -0.33 -0.40
N TYR A 67 2.92 -0.54 0.25
CA TYR A 67 3.00 -0.51 1.71
C TYR A 67 3.00 0.92 2.24
N ALA A 68 2.05 1.24 3.12
CA ALA A 68 2.03 2.47 3.90
C ALA A 68 1.60 2.18 5.36
N PRO A 69 2.38 2.61 6.38
CA PRO A 69 2.06 2.34 7.78
C PRO A 69 0.64 2.75 8.16
N SER A 70 0.01 1.99 9.05
CA SER A 70 -1.44 2.08 9.29
C SER A 70 -1.94 3.48 9.67
N SER A 71 -1.15 4.22 10.45
CA SER A 71 -1.44 5.58 10.93
C SER A 71 -0.70 6.68 10.16
N SER A 72 -0.02 6.35 9.06
CA SER A 72 0.68 7.35 8.24
C SER A 72 -0.30 8.16 7.39
N GLU A 73 0.15 9.28 6.85
CA GLU A 73 -0.56 10.02 5.81
C GLU A 73 0.05 9.70 4.45
N LEU A 74 -0.76 9.18 3.53
CA LEU A 74 -0.37 9.02 2.13
C LEU A 74 -0.89 10.19 1.30
N THR A 75 0.03 10.89 0.62
CA THR A 75 -0.29 11.99 -0.29
C THR A 75 0.26 11.69 -1.69
N ILE A 76 -0.62 11.69 -2.68
CA ILE A 76 -0.27 11.57 -4.10
C ILE A 76 -0.03 12.98 -4.63
N ASN A 77 1.25 13.38 -4.69
CA ASN A 77 1.65 14.71 -5.14
C ASN A 77 1.63 14.82 -6.67
N SER A 78 1.97 13.75 -7.37
CA SER A 78 1.87 13.67 -8.83
C SER A 78 1.66 12.22 -9.28
N LYS A 79 1.48 12.00 -10.61
CA LYS A 79 1.45 10.66 -11.21
C LYS A 79 2.62 9.80 -10.71
N LYS A 80 3.82 10.38 -10.60
CA LYS A 80 5.08 9.68 -10.28
C LYS A 80 5.49 9.76 -8.81
N MET A 81 5.22 10.87 -8.12
CA MET A 81 5.78 11.14 -6.80
C MET A 81 4.72 11.06 -5.72
N TRP A 82 4.89 10.10 -4.81
CA TRP A 82 4.00 9.87 -3.67
C TRP A 82 4.76 10.13 -2.38
N GLU A 83 4.08 10.63 -1.36
CA GLU A 83 4.66 10.94 -0.05
C GLU A 83 3.96 10.14 1.03
N ILE A 84 4.73 9.47 1.88
CA ILE A 84 4.26 8.95 3.17
C ILE A 84 4.84 9.83 4.26
N ARG A 85 3.96 10.40 5.08
CA ARG A 85 4.34 11.14 6.28
C ARG A 85 3.87 10.39 7.53
N ASP A 86 4.78 10.16 8.45
CA ASP A 86 4.48 9.54 9.75
C ASP A 86 5.30 10.23 10.86
N ALA A 87 5.26 9.68 12.08
CA ALA A 87 5.97 10.25 13.22
C ALA A 87 7.51 10.32 13.03
N SER A 88 8.08 9.52 12.12
CA SER A 88 9.51 9.52 11.81
C SER A 88 9.91 10.55 10.77
N GLY A 89 8.93 11.13 10.04
CA GLY A 89 9.17 12.15 9.03
C GLY A 89 8.43 11.88 7.72
N SER A 90 8.97 12.41 6.63
CA SER A 90 8.41 12.30 5.28
C SER A 90 9.33 11.48 4.37
N ARG A 91 8.74 10.60 3.57
CA ARG A 91 9.42 9.75 2.59
C ARG A 91 8.73 9.85 1.24
N LEU A 92 9.53 10.11 0.20
CA LEU A 92 9.06 10.17 -1.17
C LEU A 92 9.28 8.84 -1.89
N PHE A 93 8.30 8.41 -2.67
CA PHE A 93 8.30 7.18 -3.45
C PHE A 93 8.06 7.50 -4.92
N ASP A 94 8.99 7.07 -5.78
CA ASP A 94 8.88 7.19 -7.23
C ASP A 94 8.18 5.97 -7.83
N GLN A 95 7.07 6.21 -8.52
CA GLN A 95 6.23 5.21 -9.18
C GLN A 95 6.53 5.03 -10.67
N THR A 96 7.55 5.69 -11.22
CA THR A 96 7.85 5.68 -12.67
C THR A 96 7.94 4.28 -13.26
N SER A 97 8.56 3.32 -12.54
CA SER A 97 8.67 1.93 -12.99
C SER A 97 7.31 1.25 -13.12
N PHE A 98 6.43 1.42 -12.14
CA PHE A 98 5.08 0.85 -12.16
C PHE A 98 4.21 1.46 -13.28
N LEU A 99 4.40 2.75 -13.55
CA LEU A 99 3.65 3.48 -14.56
C LEU A 99 3.98 3.11 -16.01
N SER A 100 5.09 2.41 -16.26
CA SER A 100 5.57 2.07 -17.61
C SER A 100 4.67 1.09 -18.38
N SER A 101 3.69 0.49 -17.70
CA SER A 101 2.79 -0.49 -18.29
C SER A 101 1.57 0.12 -18.96
N THR A 102 1.12 -0.52 -20.04
CA THR A 102 -0.07 -0.13 -20.82
C THR A 102 -1.38 -0.61 -20.21
N TYR A 103 -1.35 -1.52 -19.22
CA TYR A 103 -2.55 -2.00 -18.54
C TYR A 103 -3.08 -0.95 -17.55
N GLU A 104 -4.40 -0.97 -17.33
CA GLU A 104 -5.04 -0.27 -16.21
C GLU A 104 -4.43 -0.72 -14.89
N LYS A 105 -4.28 0.20 -13.93
CA LYS A 105 -3.52 -0.05 -12.70
C LYS A 105 -4.44 -0.07 -11.51
N LEU A 106 -4.32 -1.12 -10.70
CA LEU A 106 -5.00 -1.19 -9.41
C LEU A 106 -3.94 -1.21 -8.31
N VAL A 107 -3.87 -0.11 -7.56
CA VAL A 107 -2.97 0.05 -6.43
C VAL A 107 -3.74 -0.21 -5.14
N ILE A 108 -3.32 -1.24 -4.41
CA ILE A 108 -3.88 -1.57 -3.10
C ILE A 108 -2.89 -1.12 -2.04
N VAL A 109 -3.32 -0.14 -1.24
CA VAL A 109 -2.56 0.44 -0.16
C VAL A 109 -2.86 -0.31 1.14
N TYR A 110 -1.82 -0.77 1.82
CA TYR A 110 -1.91 -1.58 3.04
C TYR A 110 -0.74 -1.31 3.99
N PRO A 111 -0.89 -1.44 5.31
CA PRO A 111 -2.13 -1.54 6.10
C PRO A 111 -2.75 -0.16 6.41
N LEU A 112 -2.62 0.83 5.52
CA LEU A 112 -3.08 2.20 5.73
C LEU A 112 -4.57 2.28 6.08
N THR A 113 -4.90 3.00 7.16
CA THR A 113 -6.30 3.22 7.60
C THR A 113 -6.78 4.66 7.40
N THR A 114 -5.84 5.61 7.33
CA THR A 114 -6.14 7.03 7.09
C THR A 114 -6.65 7.25 5.66
N LYS A 115 -7.24 8.42 5.40
CA LYS A 115 -7.68 8.77 4.03
C LYS A 115 -6.46 9.10 3.16
N ILE A 116 -6.50 8.65 1.92
CA ILE A 116 -5.48 8.97 0.92
C ILE A 116 -5.77 10.38 0.39
N LYS A 117 -4.76 11.24 0.40
CA LYS A 117 -4.83 12.62 -0.11
C LYS A 117 -4.25 12.66 -1.52
N ARG A 118 -4.82 13.50 -2.40
CA ARG A 118 -4.28 13.77 -3.74
C ARG A 118 -4.37 15.25 -4.05
N TYR A 119 -3.30 15.81 -4.58
CA TYR A 119 -3.34 17.15 -5.17
C TYR A 119 -3.96 17.09 -6.57
N ILE A 120 -4.98 17.91 -6.83
CA ILE A 120 -5.54 18.11 -8.17
C ILE A 120 -4.78 19.23 -8.88
N ASN A 121 -4.36 20.24 -8.13
CA ASN A 121 -3.54 21.37 -8.56
C ASN A 121 -2.67 21.84 -7.37
N GLU A 122 -1.94 22.94 -7.54
CA GLU A 122 -1.02 23.47 -6.52
C GLU A 122 -1.71 23.91 -5.21
N ASN A 123 -3.00 24.22 -5.26
CA ASN A 123 -3.75 24.82 -4.16
C ASN A 123 -4.87 23.92 -3.61
N GLU A 124 -5.21 22.83 -4.33
CA GLU A 124 -6.37 22.00 -4.02
C GLU A 124 -5.99 20.55 -3.77
N MET A 125 -6.40 20.06 -2.60
CA MET A 125 -6.23 18.70 -2.15
C MET A 125 -7.60 18.06 -1.93
N VAL A 126 -7.76 16.83 -2.42
CA VAL A 126 -8.96 16.02 -2.23
C VAL A 126 -8.61 14.69 -1.58
N PHE A 127 -9.61 14.05 -0.99
CA PHE A 127 -9.50 12.66 -0.57
C PHE A 127 -9.84 11.74 -1.74
N VAL A 128 -8.97 10.76 -1.99
CA VAL A 128 -9.22 9.70 -2.97
C VAL A 128 -10.33 8.79 -2.44
N LYS A 129 -11.34 8.59 -3.28
CA LYS A 129 -12.42 7.63 -3.04
C LYS A 129 -12.13 6.32 -3.79
N PRO A 130 -12.68 5.18 -3.37
CA PRO A 130 -12.48 3.89 -4.04
C PRO A 130 -12.82 3.94 -5.54
N LYS A 131 -13.87 4.69 -5.90
CA LYS A 131 -14.36 4.85 -7.27
C LYS A 131 -13.54 5.81 -8.12
N ASP A 132 -12.66 6.61 -7.53
CA ASP A 132 -11.90 7.59 -8.29
C ASP A 132 -10.90 6.88 -9.21
N HIS A 133 -10.88 7.32 -10.46
CA HIS A 133 -9.89 6.92 -11.45
C HIS A 133 -9.12 8.17 -11.88
N PHE A 134 -7.80 8.11 -11.77
CA PHE A 134 -6.93 9.23 -12.12
C PHE A 134 -5.58 8.66 -12.57
N TYR A 135 -4.88 9.33 -13.48
CA TYR A 135 -3.56 8.90 -13.95
C TYR A 135 -3.49 7.44 -14.46
N GLU A 136 -4.58 6.91 -15.04
CA GLU A 136 -4.70 5.49 -15.47
C GLU A 136 -4.48 4.50 -14.32
N MET A 137 -4.91 4.88 -13.12
CA MET A 137 -4.85 4.06 -11.93
C MET A 137 -6.06 4.27 -11.03
N ARG A 138 -6.38 3.22 -10.30
CA ARG A 138 -7.29 3.24 -9.17
C ARG A 138 -6.47 2.94 -7.91
N VAL A 139 -6.56 3.80 -6.90
CA VAL A 139 -5.82 3.65 -5.65
C VAL A 139 -6.82 3.47 -4.52
N ILE A 140 -6.76 2.31 -3.86
CA ILE A 140 -7.71 1.93 -2.80
C ILE A 140 -6.99 1.43 -1.57
N ARG A 141 -7.63 1.55 -0.41
CA ARG A 141 -7.15 0.90 0.81
C ARG A 141 -7.63 -0.54 0.85
N HIS A 142 -6.84 -1.41 1.46
CA HIS A 142 -7.11 -2.85 1.46
C HIS A 142 -8.53 -3.25 1.94
N PHE A 143 -9.11 -2.49 2.88
CA PHE A 143 -10.44 -2.77 3.43
C PHE A 143 -11.59 -2.23 2.58
N GLU A 144 -11.30 -1.38 1.58
CA GLU A 144 -12.30 -0.83 0.65
C GLU A 144 -12.53 -1.75 -0.56
N LEU A 145 -11.75 -2.83 -0.67
CA LEU A 145 -11.82 -3.75 -1.78
C LEU A 145 -13.21 -4.39 -1.93
N GLU A 146 -13.86 -4.74 -0.81
CA GLU A 146 -15.19 -5.35 -0.82
C GLU A 146 -16.29 -4.42 -1.31
N GLU A 147 -16.22 -3.13 -0.94
CA GLU A 147 -17.16 -2.11 -1.43
C GLU A 147 -17.08 -2.03 -2.95
N LEU A 148 -15.86 -2.05 -3.47
CA LEU A 148 -15.61 -1.87 -4.88
C LEU A 148 -16.15 -3.00 -5.75
N PHE A 149 -16.03 -4.25 -5.28
CA PHE A 149 -16.60 -5.41 -5.98
C PHE A 149 -18.12 -5.50 -5.84
N LYS A 150 -18.70 -5.19 -4.67
CA LYS A 150 -20.15 -5.21 -4.46
C LYS A 150 -20.89 -4.24 -5.39
N GLU A 151 -20.25 -3.14 -5.75
CA GLU A 151 -20.82 -2.11 -6.59
C GLU A 151 -20.52 -2.30 -8.10
N ASN A 152 -19.92 -3.43 -8.50
CA ASN A 152 -19.52 -3.71 -9.89
C ASN A 152 -18.64 -2.62 -10.52
N ALA A 153 -17.78 -1.98 -9.72
CA ALA A 153 -16.93 -0.86 -10.13
C ALA A 153 -15.56 -1.28 -10.73
N LEU A 154 -15.32 -2.60 -10.85
CA LEU A 154 -14.29 -3.27 -11.65
C LEU A 154 -14.94 -4.20 -12.68
#